data_AF-A0A4S2JS39-F1
#
_entry.id   AF-A0A4S2JS39-F1
#
_cell.length_a   1.000
_cell.length_b   1.000
_cell.length_c   1.000
_cell.angle_alpha   90.00
_cell.angle_beta   90.00
_cell.angle_gamma   90.00
#
_symmetry.space_group_name_H-M   'P 1'
#
loop_
_entity.id
_entity.type
_entity.pdbx_description
1 polymer ?
#
loop_
_entity_poly.entity_id
_entity_poly.type
_entity_poly.pdbx_seq_one_letter_code
_entity_poly.pdbx_strand_id
1 'polypeptide(L)'
;MLYLAISLITLLQLTEGHRTVGTVFKDCGSVLGRIKRVEVNPCDTRPCTLYKNEMTQITLGFVTEKPIDNGTAVVHGIVEYIPIYFPLDNPGLCEFTKPTCPLEPSVSEFIYSVHIPVLPTYPSVRLTVKWELRDAAGEEIICVLIPVKIQSR
;
A
#
# COMPACT_ATOMS: atom_id res chain seq x y z
N MET A 1 48.65 17.22 -11.65
CA MET A 1 47.92 15.98 -12.02
C MET A 1 47.35 15.22 -10.80
N LEU A 2 47.31 15.78 -9.58
CA LEU A 2 46.76 15.11 -8.38
C LEU A 2 45.51 15.80 -7.80
N TYR A 3 45.18 17.01 -8.26
CA TYR A 3 44.03 17.80 -7.75
C TYR A 3 42.72 17.57 -8.52
N LEU A 4 42.78 17.00 -9.74
CA LEU A 4 41.59 16.73 -10.57
C LEU A 4 40.78 15.51 -10.12
N ALA A 5 41.34 14.64 -9.27
CA ALA A 5 40.67 13.44 -8.79
C ALA A 5 39.78 13.68 -7.56
N ILE A 6 39.98 14.79 -6.84
CA ILE A 6 39.30 15.06 -5.56
C ILE A 6 37.90 15.64 -5.79
N SER A 7 37.67 16.33 -6.92
CA SER A 7 36.37 16.90 -7.28
C SER A 7 35.37 15.89 -7.83
N LEU A 8 35.78 14.64 -8.14
CA LEU A 8 34.87 13.61 -8.64
C LEU A 8 34.18 12.79 -7.54
N ILE A 9 34.62 12.92 -6.28
CA ILE A 9 34.14 12.09 -5.16
C ILE A 9 32.96 12.74 -4.42
N THR A 10 32.63 14.00 -4.69
CA THR A 10 31.49 14.71 -4.05
C THR A 10 30.15 14.51 -4.76
N LEU A 11 30.03 13.54 -5.68
CA LEU A 11 28.79 13.10 -6.30
C LEU A 11 28.27 11.76 -5.76
N LEU A 12 28.84 11.24 -4.66
CA LEU A 12 28.13 10.31 -3.78
C LEU A 12 27.07 11.11 -3.00
N GLN A 13 25.99 11.48 -3.70
CA GLN A 13 24.72 11.72 -3.04
C GLN A 13 24.45 10.46 -2.21
N LEU A 14 24.42 10.61 -0.89
CA LEU A 14 23.87 9.63 0.03
C LEU A 14 22.43 9.43 -0.41
N THR A 15 22.18 8.49 -1.32
CA THR A 15 20.87 7.87 -1.34
C THR A 15 20.81 7.16 0.00
N GLU A 16 20.11 7.77 0.95
CA GLU A 16 19.57 7.02 2.06
C GLU A 16 18.77 5.90 1.40
N GLY A 17 19.40 4.73 1.32
CA GLY A 17 18.71 3.52 0.95
C GLY A 17 17.70 3.30 2.05
N HIS A 18 16.50 3.86 1.88
CA HIS A 18 15.36 3.48 2.67
C HIS A 18 15.25 1.97 2.50
N ARG A 19 15.67 1.24 3.53
CA ARG A 19 15.36 -0.18 3.64
C ARG A 19 13.84 -0.22 3.70
N THR A 20 13.20 -0.54 2.59
CA THR A 20 11.79 -0.90 2.56
C THR A 20 11.65 -2.19 3.36
N VAL A 21 11.52 -2.04 4.68
CA VAL A 21 11.17 -3.19 5.51
C VAL A 21 9.69 -3.39 5.29
N GLY A 22 9.33 -4.52 4.68
CA GLY A 22 7.94 -4.89 4.44
C GLY A 22 7.08 -4.69 5.68
N THR A 23 5.91 -4.11 5.49
CA THR A 23 4.93 -3.92 6.56
C THR A 23 4.36 -5.28 6.94
N VAL A 24 4.16 -5.52 8.24
CA VAL A 24 3.50 -6.76 8.70
C VAL A 24 2.03 -6.70 8.27
N PHE A 25 1.53 -7.76 7.64
CA PHE A 25 0.14 -7.88 7.23
C PHE A 25 -0.38 -9.31 7.41
N LYS A 26 -1.69 -9.50 7.35
CA LYS A 26 -2.36 -10.80 7.34
C LYS A 26 -3.34 -10.88 6.17
N ASP A 27 -3.33 -11.99 5.43
CA ASP A 27 -4.38 -12.28 4.43
C ASP A 27 -5.71 -12.57 5.12
N CYS A 28 -6.79 -11.96 4.64
CA CYS A 28 -8.14 -12.08 5.21
C CYS A 28 -9.17 -12.78 4.33
N GLY A 29 -8.80 -13.27 3.15
CA GLY A 29 -9.79 -13.89 2.25
C GLY A 29 -9.48 -13.84 0.77
N SER A 30 -8.22 -13.66 0.35
CA SER A 30 -7.87 -13.60 -1.08
C SER A 30 -8.31 -14.87 -1.82
N VAL A 31 -9.14 -14.73 -2.88
CA VAL A 31 -9.68 -15.86 -3.66
C VAL A 31 -9.10 -15.90 -5.08
N LEU A 32 -9.14 -14.79 -5.81
CA LEU A 32 -8.70 -14.75 -7.22
C LEU A 32 -7.21 -14.40 -7.39
N GLY A 33 -6.49 -14.26 -6.28
CA GLY A 33 -5.11 -13.83 -6.28
C GLY A 33 -4.42 -14.10 -4.95
N ARG A 34 -3.14 -13.76 -4.90
CA ARG A 34 -2.30 -13.93 -3.71
C ARG A 34 -1.45 -12.68 -3.49
N ILE A 35 -1.52 -12.14 -2.28
CA ILE A 35 -0.65 -11.05 -1.85
C ILE A 35 0.79 -11.56 -1.69
N LYS A 36 1.75 -10.76 -2.17
CA LYS A 36 3.19 -11.00 -2.06
C LYS A 36 3.83 -10.10 -1.01
N ARG A 37 3.47 -8.82 -1.02
CA ARG A 37 4.01 -7.82 -0.10
C ARG A 37 3.06 -6.66 0.11
N VAL A 38 3.23 -6.01 1.26
CA VAL A 38 2.55 -4.77 1.62
C VAL A 38 3.61 -3.78 2.10
N GLU A 39 3.52 -2.56 1.61
CA GLU A 39 4.38 -1.45 2.03
C GLU A 39 3.52 -0.23 2.36
N VAL A 40 3.85 0.39 3.49
CA VAL A 40 3.28 1.65 3.96
C VAL A 40 4.42 2.66 4.02
N ASN A 41 4.28 3.80 3.37
CA ASN A 41 5.31 4.83 3.30
C ASN A 41 4.71 6.22 3.60
N PRO A 42 5.26 7.01 4.55
CA PRO A 42 6.34 6.66 5.47
C PRO A 42 5.93 5.60 6.50
N CYS A 43 6.91 4.82 6.98
CA CYS A 43 6.74 3.92 8.11
C CYS A 43 8.00 3.92 8.97
N ASP A 44 8.02 4.81 9.97
CA ASP A 44 9.12 5.03 10.90
C ASP A 44 8.97 4.26 12.23
N THR A 45 7.85 3.57 12.41
CA THR A 45 7.42 2.91 13.65
C THR A 45 6.81 1.54 13.36
N ARG A 46 6.68 0.69 14.39
CA ARG A 46 6.00 -0.61 14.29
C ARG A 46 4.90 -0.75 15.36
N PRO A 47 3.62 -0.90 14.99
CA PRO A 47 3.06 -0.79 13.64
C PRO A 47 3.31 0.60 13.03
N CYS A 48 3.19 0.71 11.70
CA CYS A 48 3.43 1.97 10.99
C CYS A 48 2.52 3.08 11.52
N THR A 49 3.11 4.25 11.76
CA THR A 49 2.36 5.44 12.12
C THR A 49 1.95 6.21 10.86
N LEU A 50 0.66 6.49 10.74
CA LEU A 50 0.09 7.40 9.75
C LEU A 50 -0.08 8.76 10.42
N TYR A 51 0.74 9.74 10.03
CA TYR A 51 0.75 11.06 10.65
C TYR A 51 -0.34 11.96 10.06
N LYS A 52 -1.08 12.64 10.94
CA LYS A 52 -2.11 13.61 10.52
C LYS A 52 -1.50 14.78 9.75
N ASN A 53 -2.24 15.29 8.78
CA ASN A 53 -1.83 16.31 7.81
C ASN A 53 -0.70 15.86 6.86
N GLU A 54 -0.46 14.56 6.74
CA GLU A 54 0.53 14.01 5.80
C GLU A 54 -0.13 13.07 4.79
N MET A 55 0.57 12.85 3.68
CA MET A 55 0.21 11.85 2.68
C MET A 55 0.88 10.52 3.04
N THR A 56 0.11 9.44 3.04
CA THR A 56 0.63 8.07 3.15
C THR A 56 0.44 7.35 1.83
N GLN A 57 1.47 6.67 1.35
CA GLN A 57 1.39 5.75 0.23
C GLN A 57 1.21 4.32 0.74
N ILE A 58 0.22 3.61 0.18
CA ILE A 58 0.01 2.18 0.38
C ILE A 58 0.32 1.47 -0.93
N THR A 59 1.20 0.48 -0.86
CA THR A 59 1.60 -0.34 -2.02
C THR A 59 1.35 -1.81 -1.71
N LEU A 60 0.63 -2.49 -2.61
CA LEU A 60 0.32 -3.92 -2.54
C LEU A 60 0.94 -4.61 -3.76
N GLY A 61 1.87 -5.52 -3.52
CA GLY A 61 2.39 -6.43 -4.55
C GLY A 61 1.61 -7.73 -4.51
N PHE A 62 1.04 -8.16 -5.63
CA PHE A 62 0.20 -9.37 -5.69
C PHE A 62 0.28 -10.07 -7.05
N VAL A 63 -0.28 -11.28 -7.13
CA VAL A 63 -0.48 -12.02 -8.38
C VAL A 63 -1.95 -12.43 -8.50
N THR A 64 -2.42 -12.64 -9.73
CA THR A 64 -3.76 -13.15 -10.00
C THR A 64 -3.70 -14.62 -10.43
N GLU A 65 -4.78 -15.37 -10.18
CA GLU A 65 -4.93 -16.77 -10.61
C GLU A 65 -5.78 -16.91 -11.88
N LYS A 66 -6.55 -15.87 -12.21
CA LYS A 66 -7.38 -15.75 -13.42
C LYS A 66 -7.23 -14.34 -14.04
N PRO A 67 -7.57 -14.16 -15.32
CA PRO A 67 -7.64 -12.83 -15.93
C PRO A 67 -8.65 -11.94 -15.20
N ILE A 68 -8.27 -10.69 -14.92
CA ILE A 68 -9.15 -9.67 -14.32
C ILE A 68 -9.17 -8.43 -15.21
N ASP A 69 -10.32 -8.14 -15.81
CA ASP A 69 -10.46 -7.01 -16.75
C ASP A 69 -10.63 -5.67 -16.04
N ASN A 70 -11.36 -5.64 -14.93
CA ASN A 70 -11.48 -4.49 -14.05
C ASN A 70 -11.73 -4.90 -12.60
N GLY A 71 -11.63 -3.93 -11.69
CA GLY A 71 -12.08 -4.12 -10.33
C GLY A 71 -12.18 -2.81 -9.55
N THR A 72 -12.43 -2.95 -8.25
CA THR A 72 -12.47 -1.83 -7.30
C THR A 72 -11.72 -2.16 -6.01
N ALA A 73 -11.23 -1.12 -5.34
CA ALA A 73 -10.67 -1.17 -4.00
C ALA A 73 -11.75 -0.83 -2.96
N VAL A 74 -11.80 -1.62 -1.89
CA VAL A 74 -12.70 -1.41 -0.75
C VAL A 74 -11.87 -1.38 0.53
N VAL A 75 -12.08 -0.35 1.35
CA VAL A 75 -11.24 -0.08 2.52
C VAL A 75 -12.10 0.08 3.77
N HIS A 76 -11.68 -0.57 4.86
CA HIS A 76 -12.26 -0.39 6.17
C HIS A 76 -11.18 -0.15 7.23
N GLY A 77 -11.41 0.78 8.15
CA GLY A 77 -10.66 0.89 9.40
C GLY A 77 -11.35 0.10 10.50
N ILE A 78 -10.67 -0.90 11.07
CA ILE A 78 -11.20 -1.70 12.18
C ILE A 78 -10.66 -1.15 13.49
N VAL A 79 -11.53 -0.52 14.27
CA VAL A 79 -11.25 0.01 15.61
C VAL A 79 -12.02 -0.82 16.62
N GLU A 80 -11.32 -1.43 17.58
CA GLU A 80 -11.94 -2.31 18.60
C GLU A 80 -12.95 -3.31 18.00
N TYR A 81 -12.53 -4.02 16.94
CA TYR A 81 -13.32 -5.02 16.20
C TYR A 81 -14.49 -4.48 15.34
N ILE A 82 -14.76 -3.19 15.37
CA ILE A 82 -15.82 -2.56 14.56
C ILE A 82 -15.22 -2.11 13.22
N PRO A 83 -15.66 -2.66 12.06
CA PRO A 83 -15.23 -2.19 10.75
C PRO A 83 -15.96 -0.90 10.38
N ILE A 84 -15.20 0.15 10.10
CA ILE A 84 -15.70 1.45 9.65
C ILE A 84 -15.29 1.63 8.19
N TYR A 85 -16.26 1.81 7.30
CA TYR A 85 -15.99 2.04 5.87
C TYR A 85 -15.22 3.34 5.65
N PHE A 86 -14.18 3.28 4.81
CA PHE A 86 -13.39 4.42 4.38
C PHE A 86 -13.65 4.69 2.89
N PRO A 87 -14.34 5.79 2.53
CA PRO A 87 -14.58 6.11 1.13
C PRO A 87 -13.28 6.54 0.45
N LEU A 88 -12.97 5.91 -0.68
CA LEU A 88 -11.90 6.36 -1.57
C LEU A 88 -12.48 7.34 -2.60
N ASP A 89 -11.75 8.42 -2.88
CA ASP A 89 -12.13 9.38 -3.93
C ASP A 89 -12.25 8.69 -5.29
N ASN A 90 -11.35 7.75 -5.56
CA ASN A 90 -11.43 6.85 -6.69
C ASN A 90 -11.11 5.41 -6.27
N PRO A 91 -12.07 4.47 -6.35
CA PRO A 91 -11.85 3.08 -6.00
C PRO A 91 -11.35 2.22 -7.17
N GLY A 92 -11.17 2.74 -8.39
CA GLY A 92 -10.86 1.92 -9.58
C GLY A 92 -9.53 1.16 -9.49
N LEU A 93 -9.57 -0.18 -9.55
CA LEU A 93 -8.38 -1.04 -9.44
C LEU A 93 -7.30 -0.70 -10.49
N CYS A 94 -7.72 -0.60 -11.75
CA CYS A 94 -6.81 -0.53 -12.90
C CYS A 94 -6.03 0.79 -12.99
N GLU A 95 -6.59 1.86 -12.42
CA GLU A 95 -5.95 3.18 -12.43
C GLU A 95 -4.68 3.20 -11.56
N PHE A 96 -4.71 2.44 -10.47
CA PHE A 96 -3.65 2.38 -9.47
C PHE A 96 -2.77 1.13 -9.59
N THR A 97 -3.03 0.25 -10.57
CA THR A 97 -2.29 -1.00 -10.75
C THR A 97 -1.34 -0.93 -11.94
N LYS A 98 -0.10 -1.43 -11.76
CA LYS A 98 0.91 -1.59 -12.81
C LYS A 98 1.49 -3.01 -12.80
N PRO A 99 1.62 -3.68 -13.97
CA PRO A 99 1.02 -3.34 -15.26
C PRO A 99 -0.50 -3.13 -15.17
N THR A 100 -1.05 -2.29 -16.05
CA THR A 100 -2.48 -1.96 -16.04
C THR A 100 -3.31 -3.15 -16.51
N CYS A 101 -4.60 -3.15 -16.18
CA CYS A 101 -5.54 -4.18 -16.63
C CYS A 101 -5.58 -4.33 -18.16
N PRO A 102 -5.91 -5.53 -18.69
CA PRO A 102 -6.30 -6.73 -17.95
C PRO A 102 -5.14 -7.36 -17.16
N LEU A 103 -5.43 -7.84 -15.94
CA LEU A 103 -4.44 -8.47 -15.07
C LEU A 103 -4.31 -9.94 -15.42
N GLU A 104 -3.36 -10.25 -16.31
CA GLU A 104 -3.09 -11.60 -16.78
C GLU A 104 -2.26 -12.43 -15.78
N PRO A 105 -2.63 -13.69 -15.49
CA PRO A 105 -1.88 -14.56 -14.57
C PRO A 105 -0.43 -14.86 -14.98
N SER A 106 -0.05 -14.58 -16.22
CA SER A 106 1.32 -14.72 -16.72
C SER A 106 2.28 -13.67 -16.15
N VAL A 107 1.78 -12.58 -15.58
CA VAL A 107 2.59 -11.54 -14.95
C VAL A 107 3.03 -11.99 -13.55
N SER A 108 4.34 -11.89 -13.28
CA SER A 108 4.92 -12.40 -12.04
C SER A 108 4.56 -11.60 -10.78
N GLU A 109 4.23 -10.31 -10.94
CA GLU A 109 3.78 -9.42 -9.88
C GLU A 109 3.09 -8.18 -10.46
N PHE A 110 1.92 -7.85 -9.94
CA PHE A 110 1.23 -6.58 -10.12
C PHE A 110 1.44 -5.71 -8.88
N ILE A 111 1.56 -4.40 -9.10
CA ILE A 111 1.74 -3.40 -8.06
C ILE A 111 0.54 -2.46 -8.06
N TYR A 112 -0.31 -2.58 -7.04
CA TYR A 112 -1.34 -1.58 -6.73
C TYR A 112 -0.72 -0.54 -5.80
N SER A 113 -0.83 0.75 -6.12
CA SER A 113 -0.25 1.83 -5.31
C SER A 113 -1.14 3.06 -5.29
N VAL A 114 -1.48 3.54 -4.09
CA VAL A 114 -2.33 4.73 -3.89
C VAL A 114 -1.78 5.64 -2.79
N HIS A 115 -1.97 6.94 -2.94
CA HIS A 115 -1.66 7.94 -1.90
C HIS A 115 -2.96 8.38 -1.22
N ILE A 116 -2.97 8.36 0.11
CA ILE A 116 -4.12 8.71 0.95
C ILE A 116 -3.74 9.86 1.88
N PRO A 117 -4.54 10.95 1.93
CA PRO A 117 -4.36 12.00 2.92
C PRO A 117 -4.85 11.52 4.30
N VAL A 118 -4.02 11.69 5.33
CA VAL A 118 -4.40 11.41 6.72
C VAL A 118 -4.96 12.71 7.32
N LEU A 119 -6.28 12.83 7.40
CA LEU A 119 -6.91 14.09 7.78
C LEU A 119 -6.69 14.44 9.27
N PRO A 120 -6.59 15.73 9.62
CA PRO A 120 -6.44 16.18 11.01
C PRO A 120 -7.61 15.79 11.91
N THR A 121 -8.80 15.60 11.32
CA THR A 121 -10.02 15.19 12.02
C THR A 121 -10.03 13.72 12.43
N TYR A 122 -9.13 12.90 11.88
CA TYR A 122 -9.06 11.48 12.25
C TYR A 122 -8.59 11.33 13.70
N PRO A 123 -9.21 10.43 14.50
CA PRO A 123 -8.81 10.23 15.88
C PRO A 123 -7.40 9.63 15.95
N SER A 124 -6.67 9.98 17.01
CA SER A 124 -5.40 9.32 17.30
C SER A 124 -5.68 7.95 17.93
N VAL A 125 -5.47 6.87 17.18
CA VAL A 125 -5.91 5.53 17.57
C VAL A 125 -5.04 4.45 16.91
N ARG A 126 -4.98 3.26 17.53
CA ARG A 126 -4.48 2.04 16.89
C ARG A 126 -5.62 1.34 16.19
N LEU A 127 -5.42 0.92 14.95
CA LEU A 127 -6.45 0.26 14.16
C LEU A 127 -5.83 -0.76 13.21
N THR A 128 -6.68 -1.58 12.62
CA THR A 128 -6.31 -2.46 11.51
C THR A 128 -7.01 -1.99 10.26
N VAL A 129 -6.25 -1.65 9.22
CA VAL A 129 -6.80 -1.35 7.90
C VAL A 129 -7.08 -2.67 7.20
N LYS A 130 -8.33 -2.90 6.80
CA LYS A 130 -8.71 -3.95 5.85
C LYS A 130 -8.71 -3.34 4.46
N TRP A 131 -7.85 -3.84 3.58
CA TRP A 131 -7.77 -3.43 2.18
C TRP A 131 -8.14 -4.60 1.29
N GLU A 132 -9.13 -4.39 0.44
CA GLU A 132 -9.65 -5.41 -0.46
C GLU A 132 -9.54 -4.89 -1.88
N LEU A 133 -9.04 -5.72 -2.79
CA LEU A 133 -9.19 -5.52 -4.23
C LEU A 133 -10.21 -6.56 -4.70
N ARG A 134 -11.28 -6.11 -5.33
CA ARG A 134 -12.38 -6.95 -5.80
C ARG A 134 -12.53 -6.81 -7.30
N ASP A 135 -12.90 -7.89 -7.97
CA ASP A 135 -13.19 -7.85 -9.40
C ASP A 135 -14.57 -7.19 -9.69
N ALA A 136 -14.97 -7.17 -10.95
CA ALA A 136 -16.26 -6.62 -11.36
C ALA A 136 -17.48 -7.41 -10.82
N ALA A 137 -17.31 -8.69 -10.46
CA ALA A 137 -18.34 -9.51 -9.84
C ALA A 137 -18.41 -9.33 -8.31
N GLY A 138 -17.45 -8.60 -7.73
CA GLY A 138 -17.34 -8.37 -6.29
C GLY A 138 -16.59 -9.46 -5.54
N GLU A 139 -15.95 -10.40 -6.24
CA GLU A 139 -15.15 -11.46 -5.64
C GLU A 139 -13.77 -10.92 -5.22
N GLU A 140 -13.25 -11.39 -4.09
CA GLU A 140 -11.99 -10.90 -3.53
C GLU A 140 -10.79 -11.39 -4.36
N ILE A 141 -10.13 -10.46 -5.07
CA ILE A 141 -8.83 -10.71 -5.71
C ILE A 141 -7.77 -10.85 -4.64
N ILE A 142 -7.68 -9.86 -3.76
CA ILE A 142 -6.88 -9.95 -2.54
C ILE A 142 -7.59 -9.27 -1.38
N CYS A 143 -7.28 -9.74 -0.17
CA CYS A 143 -7.73 -9.16 1.09
C CYS A 143 -6.55 -9.11 2.06
N VAL A 144 -6.20 -7.92 2.56
CA VAL A 144 -5.14 -7.77 3.57
C VAL A 144 -5.59 -6.96 4.78
N LEU A 145 -5.09 -7.37 5.95
CA LEU A 145 -5.20 -6.66 7.22
C LEU A 145 -3.85 -6.07 7.59
N ILE A 146 -3.79 -4.76 7.77
CA ILE A 146 -2.57 -3.99 8.02
C ILE A 146 -2.73 -3.25 9.36
N PRO A 147 -2.03 -3.66 10.43
CA PRO A 147 -2.05 -2.93 11.70
C PRO A 147 -1.29 -1.61 11.54
N VAL A 148 -1.93 -0.51 11.93
CA VAL A 148 -1.37 0.85 11.88
C VAL A 148 -1.76 1.64 13.13
N LYS A 149 -1.17 2.81 13.29
CA LYS A 149 -1.55 3.81 14.31
C LYS A 149 -1.70 5.17 13.64
N ILE A 150 -2.74 5.92 13.96
CA ILE A 150 -2.88 7.33 13.57
C ILE A 150 -2.46 8.21 14.76
N GLN A 151 -1.64 9.22 14.51
CA GLN A 151 -1.32 10.26 15.51
C GLN A 151 -0.88 11.57 14.84
N SER A 152 -0.89 12.65 15.60
CA SER A 152 -0.14 13.86 15.20
C SER A 152 1.37 13.60 15.29
N ARG A 153 2.17 14.42 14.61
CA ARG A 153 3.60 14.53 14.93
C ARG A 153 3.82 15.19 16.29
#